data_AF-A0A3S4K4S2-F1
#
_entry.id   AF-A0A3S4K4S2-F1
#
_cell.length_a   1.000
_cell.length_b   1.000
_cell.length_c   1.000
_cell.angle_alpha   90.00
_cell.angle_beta   90.00
_cell.angle_gamma   90.00
#
_symmetry.space_group_name_H-M   'P 1'
#
loop_
_entity.id
_entity.type
_entity.pdbx_description
1 polymer ?
#
loop_
_entity_poly.entity_id
_entity_poly.type
_entity_poly.pdbx_seq_one_letter_code
_entity_poly.pdbx_strand_id
1 'polypeptide(L)' 'MQERHTEQDYRALLIADTPIIDVRAPIEFEQGAMPAAINLPLMNNDERAAVGTCYKQQGSDAALALGS' A
#
# COMPACT_ATOMS: atom_id res chain seq x y z
N MET A 1 8.00 2.68 19.78
CA MET A 1 8.50 1.46 19.10
C MET A 1 7.30 0.54 18.98
N GLN A 2 6.77 0.31 17.78
CA GLN A 2 5.67 -0.65 17.60
C GLN A 2 6.23 -2.06 17.77
N GLU A 3 5.50 -2.91 18.50
CA GLU A 3 5.77 -4.34 18.53
C GLU A 3 5.59 -4.91 17.12
N ARG A 4 6.51 -5.77 16.70
CA ARG A 4 6.39 -6.47 15.42
C ARG A 4 5.40 -7.61 15.58
N HIS A 5 4.36 -7.62 14.75
CA HIS A 5 3.44 -8.75 14.65
C HIS A 5 4.16 -10.02 14.15
N THR A 6 3.69 -11.16 14.63
CA THR A 6 4.19 -12.50 14.31
C THR A 6 3.44 -13.10 13.11
N GLU A 7 3.94 -14.21 12.56
CA GLU A 7 3.22 -14.96 11.52
C GLU A 7 1.82 -15.40 12.01
N GLN A 8 1.72 -15.81 13.28
CA GLN A 8 0.48 -16.26 13.90
C GLN A 8 -0.60 -15.17 13.87
N ASP A 9 -0.22 -13.91 14.09
CA ASP A 9 -1.14 -12.77 14.07
C ASP A 9 -1.74 -12.59 12.67
N TYR A 10 -0.91 -12.63 11.62
CA TYR A 10 -1.41 -12.51 10.25
C TYR A 10 -2.28 -13.70 9.86
N ARG A 11 -1.89 -14.92 10.22
CA ARG A 11 -2.70 -16.13 9.94
C ARG A 11 -4.10 -16.04 10.57
N ALA A 12 -4.19 -15.54 11.80
CA ALA A 12 -5.48 -15.36 12.46
C ALA A 12 -6.39 -14.40 11.70
N LEU A 13 -5.86 -13.28 11.20
CA LEU A 13 -6.62 -12.31 10.41
C LEU A 13 -7.14 -12.91 9.10
N LEU A 14 -6.29 -13.66 8.39
CA LEU A 14 -6.65 -14.29 7.12
C LEU A 14 -7.69 -15.40 7.29
N ILE A 15 -7.55 -16.23 8.34
CA ILE A 15 -8.51 -17.31 8.63
C ILE A 15 -9.87 -16.74 9.05
N ALA A 16 -9.88 -15.59 9.72
CA ALA A 16 -11.11 -14.94 10.16
C ALA A 16 -11.83 -14.15 9.04
N ASP A 17 -11.37 -14.23 7.78
CA ASP A 17 -11.86 -13.42 6.65
C ASP A 17 -11.94 -11.92 7.00
N THR A 18 -10.95 -11.44 7.76
CA THR A 18 -10.92 -10.03 8.19
C THR A 18 -10.85 -9.14 6.95
N PRO A 19 -11.73 -8.13 6.80
CA PRO A 19 -11.69 -7.24 5.64
C PRO A 19 -10.33 -6.55 5.50
N ILE A 20 -9.75 -6.60 4.30
CA ILE A 20 -8.45 -6.02 4.00
C ILE A 20 -8.65 -4.74 3.21
N ILE A 21 -7.99 -3.67 3.64
CA ILE A 21 -7.88 -2.44 2.86
C ILE A 21 -6.59 -2.50 2.08
N ASP A 22 -6.69 -2.41 0.75
CA ASP A 22 -5.53 -2.28 -0.14
C ASP A 22 -5.32 -0.80 -0.46
N VAL A 23 -4.23 -0.25 0.03
CA VAL A 23 -3.89 1.18 -0.09
C VAL A 23 -3.05 1.52 -1.32
N ARG A 24 -2.73 0.51 -2.15
CA ARG A 24 -1.95 0.68 -3.38
C ARG A 24 -2.74 1.45 -4.44
N ALA A 25 -2.04 1.90 -5.48
CA ALA A 25 -2.69 2.57 -6.60
C ALA A 25 -3.68 1.64 -7.34
N PRO A 26 -4.74 2.17 -7.97
CA PRO A 26 -5.73 1.37 -8.67
C PRO A 26 -5.13 0.36 -9.65
N ILE A 27 -4.11 0.76 -10.42
CA ILE A 27 -3.45 -0.12 -11.38
C ILE A 27 -2.74 -1.32 -10.72
N GLU A 28 -2.21 -1.16 -9.50
CA GLU A 28 -1.55 -2.23 -8.75
C GLU A 28 -2.59 -3.20 -8.15
N PHE A 29 -3.76 -2.68 -7.76
CA PHE A 29 -4.89 -3.48 -7.29
C PHE A 29 -5.48 -4.33 -8.43
N GLU A 30 -5.73 -3.73 -9.59
CA GLU A 30 -6.26 -4.40 -10.78
C GLU A 30 -5.34 -5.51 -11.31
N GLN A 31 -4.02 -5.34 -11.17
CA GLN A 31 -3.03 -6.36 -11.55
C GLN A 31 -3.06 -7.61 -10.67
N GLY A 32 -3.61 -7.50 -9.46
CA GLY A 32 -3.66 -8.60 -8.50
C GLY A 32 -3.81 -8.10 -7.08
N ALA A 33 -5.04 -8.14 -6.59
CA ALA A 33 -5.38 -7.88 -5.19
C ALA A 33 -5.68 -9.18 -4.44
N MET A 34 -5.53 -9.14 -3.12
CA MET A 34 -5.97 -10.24 -2.27
C MET A 34 -7.49 -10.39 -2.38
N PRO A 35 -8.04 -11.63 -2.39
CA PRO A 35 -9.48 -11.84 -2.34
C PRO A 35 -10.13 -11.07 -1.19
N ALA A 36 -11.32 -10.52 -1.45
CA ALA A 36 -12.09 -9.69 -0.51
C ALA A 36 -11.42 -8.37 -0.06
N ALA A 37 -10.27 -7.99 -0.64
CA ALA A 37 -9.70 -6.67 -0.38
C ALA A 37 -10.52 -5.56 -1.03
N ILE A 38 -10.58 -4.41 -0.36
CA ILE A 38 -11.22 -3.18 -0.84
C ILE A 38 -10.11 -2.18 -1.13
N ASN A 39 -10.03 -1.68 -2.36
CA ASN A 39 -9.05 -0.66 -2.71
C ASN A 39 -9.49 0.71 -2.15
N LEU A 40 -8.67 1.27 -1.26
CA LEU A 40 -8.76 2.66 -0.79
C LEU A 40 -7.40 3.32 -1.06
N PRO A 41 -7.15 3.73 -2.32
CA PRO A 41 -5.82 4.11 -2.77
C PRO A 41 -5.36 5.39 -2.06
N LEU A 42 -4.11 5.39 -1.61
CA LEU A 42 -3.45 6.62 -1.12
C LEU A 42 -3.09 7.57 -2.26
N MET A 43 -2.90 7.03 -3.47
CA MET A 43 -2.50 7.75 -4.66
C MET A 43 -3.22 7.19 -5.88
N ASN A 44 -3.55 8.06 -6.83
CA ASN A 44 -3.93 7.62 -8.16
C ASN A 44 -2.69 7.09 -8.94
N ASN A 45 -2.91 6.55 -10.14
CA ASN A 45 -1.84 5.94 -10.93
C ASN A 45 -0.73 6.92 -11.31
N ASP A 46 -1.08 8.17 -11.61
CA ASP A 46 -0.12 9.20 -12.03
C ASP A 46 0.71 9.71 -10.84
N GLU A 47 0.06 9.95 -9.69
CA GLU A 47 0.72 10.28 -8.42
C GLU A 47 1.68 9.17 -7.99
N ARG A 48 1.25 7.91 -8.07
CA ARG A 48 2.07 6.74 -7.76
C ARG A 48 3.32 6.66 -8.63
N ALA A 49 3.20 6.99 -9.92
CA ALA A 49 4.33 7.03 -10.85
C ALA A 49 5.27 8.20 -10.55
N ALA A 50 4.72 9.40 -10.30
CA ALA A 50 5.47 10.61 -10.01
C ALA A 50 6.25 10.50 -8.68
N VAL A 51 5.59 10.09 -7.60
CA VAL A 51 6.20 9.90 -6.28
C VAL A 51 7.26 8.80 -6.33
N GLY A 52 6.97 7.67 -6.99
CA GLY A 52 7.94 6.58 -7.14
C GLY A 52 9.20 7.00 -7.93
N THR A 53 9.02 7.80 -8.98
CA THR A 53 10.14 8.34 -9.77
C THR A 53 10.94 9.34 -8.95
N CYS A 54 10.28 10.27 -8.24
CA CYS A 54 10.91 11.24 -7.37
C CYS A 54 11.72 10.53 -6.26
N TYR A 55 11.13 9.54 -5.60
CA TYR A 55 11.81 8.76 -4.56
C TYR A 55 13.10 8.12 -5.09
N LYS A 56 13.03 7.50 -6.28
CA LYS A 56 14.20 6.85 -6.89
C LYS A 56 15.30 7.84 -7.28
N GLN A 57 14.95 9.04 -7.72
CA GLN A 57 15.90 10.02 -8.25
C GLN A 57 16.44 10.98 -7.18
N GLN A 58 15.60 11.35 -6.21
CA GLN A 58 15.81 12.48 -5.29
C GLN A 58 15.67 12.09 -3.82
N GLY A 59 15.27 10.85 -3.52
CA GLY A 59 15.16 10.32 -2.17
C GLY A 59 13.83 10.59 -1.48
N SER A 60 13.75 10.15 -0.22
CA SER A 60 12.49 10.11 0.55
C SER A 60 11.91 11.49 0.83
N ASP A 61 12.73 12.46 1.20
CA ASP A 61 12.24 13.79 1.61
C ASP A 61 11.57 14.53 0.44
N ALA A 62 12.16 14.44 -0.76
CA ALA A 62 11.60 15.02 -1.96
C ALA A 62 10.31 14.31 -2.40
N ALA A 63 10.25 12.98 -2.26
CA ALA A 63 9.05 12.20 -2.56
C ALA A 63 7.90 12.52 -1.59
N LEU A 64 8.22 12.70 -0.30
CA LEU A 64 7.26 13.08 0.72
C LEU A 64 6.69 14.48 0.45
N ALA A 65 7.54 15.45 0.06
CA ALA A 65 7.09 16.79 -0.30
C ALA A 65 6.22 16.83 -1.57
N LEU A 66 6.39 15.85 -2.48
CA LEU A 66 5.58 15.71 -3.68
C LEU A 66 4.23 15.03 -3.40
N GLY A 67 4.15 14.16 -2.39
CA GLY A 67 2.90 13.56 -1.94
C GLY A 67 2.02 14.58 -1.23
N SER A 68 0.83 14.84 -1.79
CA SER A 68 -0.17 15.78 -1.26
C SER A 68 -1.18 15.10 -0.34
#